data_AF-U6KTU4-F1
#
_entry.id   AF-U6KTU4-F1
#
_cell.length_a   1.000
_cell.length_b   1.000
_cell.length_c   1.000
_cell.angle_alpha   90.00
_cell.angle_beta   90.00
_cell.angle_gamma   90.00
#
_symmetry.space_group_name_H-M   'P 1'
#
loop_
_entity.id
_entity.type
_entity.pdbx_description
1 polymer ?
#
loop_
_entity_poly.entity_id
_entity_poly.type
_entity_poly.pdbx_seq_one_letter_code
_entity_poly.pdbx_strand_id
1 'polypeptide(L)'
;MNPLIVLDEIDKLGRDFRGDPASALLEVLDPSQNNLFRDHYVDAPVDLSRVLFVCTANAQDAIPGPLLDRMELIRIAGYIHEEKVSIAKQYLIPKTAEATGLNDSRVSIEPSALNVIVRDYAREAGVRSLSKCIEKLFRRAALAIVR
;
A
#
# COMPACT_ATOMS: atom_id res chain seq x y z
N MET A 1 14.92 -9.43 18.39
CA MET A 1 13.71 -8.59 18.19
C MET A 1 12.99 -9.16 16.97
N ASN A 2 11.65 -9.25 16.95
CA ASN A 2 10.93 -9.85 15.81
C ASN A 2 9.91 -8.87 15.20
N PRO A 3 10.36 -7.71 14.69
CA PRO A 3 9.45 -6.75 14.07
C PRO A 3 9.09 -7.16 12.63
N LEU A 4 8.01 -6.58 12.14
CA LEU A 4 7.69 -6.51 10.72
C LEU A 4 8.12 -5.13 10.21
N ILE A 5 9.03 -5.10 9.24
CA ILE A 5 9.50 -3.88 8.58
C ILE A 5 8.95 -3.85 7.16
N VAL A 6 8.24 -2.78 6.83
CA VAL A 6 7.79 -2.53 5.45
C VAL A 6 8.75 -1.57 4.78
N LEU A 7 9.31 -2.00 3.65
CA LEU A 7 10.12 -1.17 2.75
C LEU A 7 9.25 -0.80 1.56
N ASP A 8 8.83 0.47 1.49
CA ASP A 8 7.91 0.94 0.46
C ASP A 8 8.67 1.45 -0.77
N GLU A 9 8.15 1.16 -1.96
CA GLU A 9 8.66 1.66 -3.26
C GLU A 9 10.14 1.37 -3.52
N ILE A 10 10.58 0.12 -3.30
CA ILE A 10 11.99 -0.28 -3.49
C ILE A 10 12.47 -0.16 -4.95
N ASP A 11 11.54 -0.09 -5.89
CA ASP A 11 11.79 0.17 -7.31
C ASP A 11 12.30 1.61 -7.60
N LYS A 12 12.31 2.49 -6.59
CA LYS A 12 12.78 3.88 -6.73
C LYS A 12 14.18 4.14 -6.17
N LEU A 13 14.85 3.14 -5.61
CA LEU A 13 16.14 3.29 -4.90
C LEU A 13 17.30 3.85 -5.76
N GLY A 14 17.30 3.62 -7.07
CA GLY A 14 18.43 3.92 -7.97
C GLY A 14 18.46 5.31 -8.61
N ARG A 15 17.62 6.27 -8.20
CA ARG A 15 17.49 7.57 -8.91
C ARG A 15 18.33 8.73 -8.38
N ASP A 16 18.92 8.61 -7.19
CA ASP A 16 19.65 9.71 -6.56
C ASP A 16 21.13 9.37 -6.32
N PHE A 17 22.02 10.19 -6.88
CA PHE A 17 23.49 10.06 -6.97
C PHE A 17 24.25 10.19 -5.62
N ARG A 18 23.70 9.75 -4.49
CA ARG A 18 24.38 9.78 -3.18
C ARG A 18 24.45 8.38 -2.56
N GLY A 19 25.46 7.61 -2.98
CA GLY A 19 25.75 6.27 -2.47
C GLY A 19 24.99 5.15 -3.19
N ASP A 20 25.26 3.91 -2.80
CA ASP A 20 24.53 2.73 -3.26
C ASP A 20 23.65 2.17 -2.13
N PRO A 21 22.44 2.73 -1.92
CA PRO A 21 21.52 2.25 -0.89
C PRO A 21 21.08 0.80 -1.12
N ALA A 22 21.19 0.28 -2.35
CA ALA A 22 20.88 -1.12 -2.63
C ALA A 22 21.90 -2.05 -1.95
N SER A 23 23.18 -1.67 -1.88
CA SER A 23 24.21 -2.43 -1.17
C SER A 23 23.91 -2.57 0.33
N ALA A 24 23.46 -1.51 0.99
CA ALA A 24 23.06 -1.58 2.40
C ALA A 24 21.84 -2.49 2.61
N LEU A 25 20.88 -2.46 1.68
CA LEU A 25 19.71 -3.34 1.73
C LEU A 25 20.07 -4.80 1.45
N LEU A 26 21.09 -5.07 0.62
CA LEU A 26 21.57 -6.44 0.40
C LEU A 26 22.09 -7.06 1.69
N GLU A 27 22.85 -6.32 2.50
CA GLU A 27 23.36 -6.81 3.79
C GLU A 27 22.22 -7.11 4.77
N VAL A 28 21.20 -6.24 4.82
CA VAL A 28 20.03 -6.38 5.71
C VAL A 28 19.11 -7.53 5.29
N LEU A 29 18.91 -7.72 3.99
CA LEU A 29 17.97 -8.69 3.43
C LEU A 29 18.59 -10.06 3.17
N ASP A 30 19.91 -10.19 3.24
CA ASP A 30 20.61 -11.46 3.10
C ASP A 30 20.47 -12.31 4.39
N PRO A 31 19.74 -13.44 4.36
CA PRO A 31 19.59 -14.30 5.54
C PRO A 31 20.92 -14.86 6.08
N SER A 32 21.98 -14.85 5.26
CA SER A 32 23.32 -15.32 5.66
C SER A 32 24.15 -14.25 6.37
N GLN A 33 23.79 -12.96 6.27
CA GLN A 33 24.57 -11.84 6.82
C GLN A 33 23.77 -11.02 7.85
N ASN A 34 22.44 -11.05 7.80
CA ASN A 34 21.58 -10.19 8.61
C ASN A 34 21.66 -10.45 10.13
N ASN A 35 22.27 -11.54 10.58
CA ASN A 35 22.49 -11.84 12.00
C ASN A 35 23.64 -11.01 12.63
N LEU A 36 24.47 -10.38 11.80
CA LEU A 36 25.63 -9.59 12.20
C LEU A 36 25.65 -8.20 11.56
N PHE A 37 24.47 -7.69 11.16
CA PHE A 37 24.34 -6.38 10.54
C PHE A 37 25.02 -5.29 11.38
N ARG A 38 25.91 -4.52 10.78
CA ARG A 38 26.67 -3.49 11.49
C ARG A 38 26.23 -2.10 11.05
N ASP A 39 25.52 -1.43 11.93
CA ASP A 39 25.16 -0.03 11.73
C ASP A 39 26.37 0.90 12.00
N HIS A 40 26.57 1.91 11.17
CA HIS A 40 27.69 2.85 11.26
C HIS A 40 27.67 3.76 12.50
N TYR A 41 26.49 3.95 13.11
CA TYR A 41 26.34 4.78 14.30
C TYR A 41 26.49 3.96 15.58
N VAL A 42 25.86 2.79 15.63
CA VAL A 42 25.87 1.92 16.83
C VAL A 42 27.20 1.16 16.97
N ASP A 43 27.88 0.88 15.86
CA ASP A 43 29.17 0.17 15.77
C ASP A 43 29.23 -1.17 16.54
N ALA A 44 28.06 -1.78 16.76
CA ALA A 44 27.89 -3.10 17.36
C ALA A 44 26.99 -3.95 16.46
N PRO A 45 27.22 -5.28 16.40
CA PRO A 45 26.40 -6.16 15.57
C PRO A 45 24.96 -6.22 16.08
N VAL A 46 24.01 -6.11 15.17
CA VAL A 46 22.58 -6.24 15.42
C VAL A 46 22.05 -7.47 14.69
N ASP A 47 21.39 -8.36 15.42
CA ASP A 47 20.77 -9.55 14.85
C ASP A 47 19.37 -9.22 14.28
N LEU A 48 19.29 -9.21 12.94
CA LEU A 48 18.06 -9.01 12.16
C LEU A 48 17.48 -10.31 11.62
N SER A 49 18.02 -11.48 11.96
CA SER A 49 17.58 -12.78 11.43
C SER A 49 16.11 -13.14 11.69
N ARG A 50 15.49 -12.49 12.69
CA ARG A 50 14.08 -12.68 13.07
C ARG A 50 13.16 -11.54 12.63
N VAL A 51 13.66 -10.59 11.86
CA VAL A 51 12.88 -9.50 11.29
C VAL A 51 12.17 -10.01 10.03
N LEU A 52 10.86 -9.77 9.94
CA LEU A 52 10.13 -10.00 8.69
C LEU A 52 10.18 -8.74 7.84
N PHE A 53 10.81 -8.82 6.68
CA PHE A 53 10.83 -7.74 5.70
C PHE A 53 9.73 -7.94 4.66
N VAL A 54 8.92 -6.90 4.45
CA VAL A 54 7.91 -6.83 3.39
C VAL A 54 8.25 -5.67 2.49
N CYS A 55 8.57 -5.95 1.22
CA CYS A 55 8.91 -4.91 0.25
C CYS A 55 7.74 -4.67 -0.69
N THR A 56 7.49 -3.41 -1.07
CA THR A 56 6.53 -3.06 -2.11
C THR A 56 7.27 -2.47 -3.32
N ALA A 57 6.76 -2.74 -4.52
CA ALA A 57 7.26 -2.19 -5.76
C ALA A 57 6.13 -2.11 -6.79
N ASN A 58 6.15 -1.12 -7.67
CA ASN A 58 5.19 -1.00 -8.77
C ASN A 58 5.72 -1.63 -10.06
N ALA A 59 7.04 -1.51 -10.29
CA ALA A 59 7.71 -2.06 -11.46
C ALA A 59 8.83 -3.02 -11.05
N GLN A 60 8.64 -4.32 -11.30
CA GLN A 60 9.66 -5.33 -11.01
C GLN A 60 10.98 -5.05 -11.75
N ASP A 61 10.90 -4.63 -13.01
CA ASP A 61 12.09 -4.42 -13.87
C ASP A 61 12.99 -3.28 -13.38
N ALA A 62 12.49 -2.44 -12.48
CA ALA A 62 13.24 -1.36 -11.84
C ALA A 62 13.92 -1.78 -10.52
N ILE A 63 13.67 -3.00 -10.03
CA ILE A 63 14.33 -3.55 -8.85
C ILE A 63 15.71 -4.11 -9.26
N PRO A 64 16.79 -3.78 -8.54
CA PRO A 64 18.10 -4.40 -8.77
C PRO A 64 18.02 -5.94 -8.69
N GLY A 65 18.56 -6.63 -9.70
CA GLY A 65 18.57 -8.11 -9.76
C GLY A 65 19.06 -8.79 -8.47
N PRO A 66 20.18 -8.33 -7.85
CA PRO A 66 20.66 -8.92 -6.59
C PRO A 66 19.66 -8.85 -5.42
N LEU A 67 18.79 -7.83 -5.38
CA LEU A 67 17.73 -7.74 -4.38
C LEU A 67 16.60 -8.70 -4.72
N LEU A 68 16.21 -8.77 -5.99
CA LEU A 68 15.14 -9.65 -6.46
C LEU A 68 15.45 -11.13 -6.20
N ASP A 69 16.70 -11.55 -6.40
CA ASP A 69 17.14 -12.93 -6.15
C ASP A 69 17.04 -13.36 -4.68
N ARG A 70 16.93 -12.40 -3.76
CA ARG A 70 16.85 -12.60 -2.31
C ARG A 70 15.44 -12.41 -1.75
N MET A 71 14.45 -12.17 -2.62
CA MET A 71 13.07 -11.91 -2.25
C MET A 71 12.15 -12.97 -2.82
N GLU A 72 11.08 -13.26 -2.09
CA GLU A 72 9.93 -13.98 -2.66
C GLU A 72 9.00 -12.97 -3.34
N LEU A 73 8.80 -13.12 -4.66
CA LEU A 73 7.97 -12.20 -5.43
C LEU A 73 6.50 -12.64 -5.39
N ILE A 74 5.66 -11.82 -4.73
CA ILE A 74 4.20 -11.98 -4.73
C ILE A 74 3.59 -10.91 -5.63
N ARG A 75 2.97 -11.32 -6.74
CA ARG A 75 2.28 -10.39 -7.65
C ARG A 75 0.85 -10.16 -7.17
N ILE A 76 0.52 -8.90 -6.90
CA ILE A 76 -0.85 -8.48 -6.58
C ILE A 76 -1.48 -7.94 -7.86
N ALA A 77 -2.49 -8.66 -8.36
CA ALA A 77 -3.25 -8.22 -9.52
C ALA A 77 -4.19 -7.05 -9.17
N GLY A 78 -4.59 -6.30 -10.19
CA GLY A 78 -5.69 -5.34 -10.06
C GLY A 78 -7.03 -6.01 -9.86
N TYR A 79 -8.02 -5.23 -9.46
CA TYR A 79 -9.37 -5.72 -9.18
C TYR A 79 -10.28 -5.64 -10.39
N ILE A 80 -11.10 -6.67 -10.60
CA ILE A 80 -12.20 -6.63 -11.55
C ILE A 80 -13.36 -5.77 -11.02
N HIS A 81 -14.32 -5.46 -11.89
CA HIS A 81 -15.44 -4.57 -11.55
C HIS A 81 -16.22 -5.04 -10.32
N GLU A 82 -16.57 -6.33 -10.29
CA GLU A 82 -17.33 -6.96 -9.21
C GLU A 82 -16.56 -6.92 -7.88
N GLU A 83 -15.24 -7.14 -7.92
CA GLU A 83 -14.36 -7.04 -6.76
C GLU A 83 -14.32 -5.62 -6.21
N LYS A 84 -14.18 -4.61 -7.09
CA LYS A 84 -14.21 -3.20 -6.67
C LYS A 84 -15.54 -2.81 -6.03
N VAL A 85 -16.66 -3.27 -6.58
CA VAL A 85 -17.99 -3.06 -5.99
C VAL A 85 -18.07 -3.73 -4.61
N SER A 86 -17.56 -4.95 -4.47
CA SER A 86 -17.53 -5.66 -3.19
C SER A 86 -16.66 -4.94 -2.16
N ILE A 87 -15.44 -4.54 -2.54
CA ILE A 87 -14.51 -3.80 -1.70
C ILE A 87 -15.12 -2.47 -1.25
N ALA A 88 -15.80 -1.76 -2.16
CA ALA A 88 -16.45 -0.51 -1.81
C ALA A 88 -17.54 -0.71 -0.75
N LYS A 89 -18.39 -1.72 -0.90
CA LYS A 89 -19.47 -2.02 0.06
C LYS A 89 -18.95 -2.50 1.40
N GLN A 90 -17.96 -3.39 1.40
CA GLN A 90 -17.46 -4.04 2.62
C GLN A 90 -16.50 -3.14 3.41
N TYR A 91 -15.74 -2.27 2.73
CA TYR A 91 -14.64 -1.54 3.37
C TYR A 91 -14.70 -0.02 3.14
N LEU A 92 -14.78 0.44 1.88
CA LEU A 92 -14.60 1.87 1.60
C LEU A 92 -15.76 2.73 2.10
N ILE A 93 -17.01 2.29 1.87
CA ILE A 93 -18.21 3.00 2.30
C ILE A 93 -18.29 3.05 3.84
N PRO A 94 -18.19 1.91 4.58
CA PRO A 94 -18.22 1.95 6.05
C PRO A 94 -17.09 2.80 6.64
N LYS A 95 -15.87 2.66 6.13
CA LYS A 95 -14.72 3.45 6.60
C LYS A 95 -14.91 4.95 6.36
N THR A 96 -15.48 5.32 5.22
CA THR A 96 -15.76 6.74 4.90
C THR A 96 -16.90 7.29 5.76
N ALA A 97 -17.95 6.50 5.97
CA ALA A 97 -19.07 6.84 6.85
C ALA A 97 -18.57 7.15 8.27
N GLU A 98 -17.73 6.28 8.83
CA GLU A 98 -17.11 6.47 10.14
C GLU A 98 -16.23 7.73 10.17
N ALA A 99 -15.32 7.89 9.21
CA ALA A 99 -14.41 9.04 9.15
C ALA A 99 -15.12 10.39 8.98
N THR A 100 -16.34 10.40 8.45
CA THR A 100 -17.14 11.62 8.25
C THR A 100 -18.24 11.81 9.29
N GLY A 101 -18.39 10.89 10.24
CA GLY A 101 -19.47 10.90 11.24
C GLY A 101 -20.86 10.69 10.64
N LEU A 102 -20.94 10.17 9.41
CA LEU A 102 -22.15 9.87 8.66
C LEU A 102 -22.43 8.37 8.68
N ASN A 103 -22.66 7.83 9.87
CA ASN A 103 -22.93 6.40 10.09
C ASN A 103 -24.06 5.90 9.17
N ASP A 104 -24.09 4.59 8.92
CA ASP A 104 -24.86 3.89 7.86
C ASP A 104 -26.35 4.26 7.72
N SER A 105 -26.96 4.87 8.74
CA SER A 105 -28.36 5.29 8.71
C SER A 105 -28.63 6.64 8.03
N ARG A 106 -27.61 7.48 7.76
CA ARG A 106 -27.82 8.85 7.24
C ARG A 106 -27.57 9.00 5.75
N VAL A 107 -26.67 8.21 5.19
CA VAL A 107 -26.25 8.31 3.78
C VAL A 107 -26.06 6.92 3.21
N SER A 108 -26.69 6.65 2.08
CA SER A 108 -26.51 5.41 1.34
C SER A 108 -26.17 5.70 -0.13
N ILE A 109 -25.39 4.82 -0.74
CA ILE A 109 -25.10 4.86 -2.18
C ILE A 109 -25.89 3.73 -2.82
N GLU A 110 -26.76 4.08 -3.77
CA GLU A 110 -27.53 3.09 -4.52
C GLU A 110 -26.59 2.14 -5.29
N PRO A 111 -26.87 0.83 -5.36
CA PRO A 111 -26.05 -0.10 -6.14
C PRO A 111 -25.82 0.33 -7.60
N SER A 112 -26.82 0.92 -8.26
CA SER A 112 -26.68 1.42 -9.64
C SER A 112 -25.66 2.57 -9.71
N ALA A 113 -25.72 3.52 -8.78
CA ALA A 113 -24.77 4.62 -8.67
C ALA A 113 -23.35 4.12 -8.39
N LEU A 114 -23.18 3.13 -7.51
CA LEU A 114 -21.87 2.55 -7.24
C LEU A 114 -21.27 1.89 -8.50
N ASN A 115 -22.07 1.17 -9.28
CA ASN A 115 -21.63 0.58 -10.54
C ASN A 115 -21.17 1.66 -11.54
N VAL A 116 -21.89 2.78 -11.64
CA VAL A 116 -21.51 3.93 -12.47
C VAL A 116 -20.17 4.52 -12.00
N ILE A 117 -19.96 4.68 -10.69
CA ILE A 117 -18.69 5.19 -10.14
C ILE A 117 -17.52 4.29 -10.54
N VAL A 118 -17.66 2.98 -10.33
CA VAL A 118 -16.60 2.01 -10.65
C VAL A 118 -16.26 2.04 -12.14
N ARG A 119 -17.27 2.03 -13.02
CA ARG A 119 -17.08 1.98 -14.48
C ARG A 119 -16.57 3.29 -15.07
N ASP A 120 -17.18 4.40 -14.66
CA ASP A 120 -17.02 5.68 -15.36
C ASP A 120 -16.02 6.61 -14.67
N TYR A 121 -15.76 6.43 -13.38
CA TYR A 121 -14.93 7.35 -12.58
C TYR A 121 -13.70 6.70 -11.90
N ALA A 122 -13.60 5.36 -11.84
CA ALA A 122 -12.51 4.65 -11.16
C ALA A 122 -11.83 3.58 -12.05
N ARG A 123 -11.31 4.02 -13.20
CA ARG A 123 -10.70 3.17 -14.25
C ARG A 123 -9.25 2.72 -13.99
N GLU A 124 -8.76 2.85 -12.77
CA GLU A 124 -7.43 2.34 -12.37
C GLU A 124 -7.48 0.87 -11.99
N ALA A 125 -6.34 0.19 -11.84
CA ALA A 125 -6.32 -1.22 -11.41
C ALA A 125 -6.72 -1.41 -9.93
N GLY A 126 -6.42 -0.40 -9.09
CA GLY A 126 -6.74 -0.38 -7.66
C GLY A 126 -8.08 0.26 -7.32
N VAL A 127 -8.20 0.73 -6.07
CA VAL A 127 -9.41 1.36 -5.51
C VAL A 127 -9.19 2.76 -4.94
N ARG A 128 -8.04 3.38 -5.17
CA ARG A 128 -7.71 4.74 -4.74
C ARG A 128 -8.66 5.78 -5.35
N SER A 129 -8.88 5.74 -6.66
CA SER A 129 -9.83 6.65 -7.33
C SER A 129 -11.27 6.40 -6.87
N LEU A 130 -11.63 5.14 -6.65
CA LEU A 130 -12.94 4.76 -6.08
C LEU A 130 -13.14 5.33 -4.67
N SER A 131 -12.13 5.19 -3.79
CA SER A 131 -12.13 5.78 -2.44
C SER A 131 -12.34 7.28 -2.51
N LYS A 132 -11.58 8.00 -3.35
CA LYS A 132 -11.71 9.45 -3.53
C LYS A 132 -13.11 9.86 -3.99
N CYS A 133 -13.73 9.10 -4.90
CA CYS A 133 -15.10 9.35 -5.34
C CYS A 133 -16.10 9.20 -4.19
N ILE A 134 -15.98 8.13 -3.40
CA ILE A 134 -16.85 7.87 -2.25
C ILE A 134 -16.69 8.95 -1.18
N GLU A 135 -15.44 9.30 -0.80
CA GLU A 135 -15.13 10.39 0.13
C GLU A 135 -15.73 11.74 -0.31
N LYS A 136 -15.68 12.03 -1.61
CA LYS A 136 -16.27 13.25 -2.17
C LYS A 136 -17.80 13.26 -2.06
N LEU A 137 -18.46 12.12 -2.26
CA LEU A 137 -19.91 11.99 -2.10
C LEU A 137 -20.33 12.20 -0.64
N PHE A 138 -19.65 11.52 0.29
CA PHE A 138 -19.93 11.65 1.72
C PHE A 138 -19.70 13.08 2.23
N ARG A 139 -18.62 13.73 1.79
CA ARG A 139 -18.37 15.14 2.12
C ARG A 139 -19.47 16.07 1.63
N ARG A 140 -20.01 15.84 0.43
CA ARG A 140 -21.13 16.63 -0.10
C ARG A 140 -22.42 16.37 0.67
N ALA A 141 -22.68 15.11 1.03
CA ALA A 141 -23.85 14.76 1.84
C ALA A 141 -23.78 15.41 3.23
N ALA A 142 -22.61 15.40 3.88
CA ALA A 142 -22.41 16.05 5.18
C ALA A 142 -22.76 17.54 5.13
N LEU A 143 -22.27 18.26 4.11
CA LEU A 143 -22.57 19.68 3.91
C LEU A 143 -24.06 19.94 3.67
N ALA A 144 -24.77 19.02 3.01
CA ALA A 144 -26.20 19.14 2.77
C ALA A 144 -27.05 18.86 4.02
N ILE A 145 -26.55 18.06 4.97
CA ILE A 145 -27.24 17.74 6.23
C ILE A 145 -27.08 18.86 7.27
N VAL A 146 -25.94 19.56 7.26
CA VAL A 146 -25.65 20.65 8.20
C VAL A 146 -26.27 21.99 7.76
N ARG A 147 -26.59 22.13 6.46
CA ARG A 147 -27.32 23.28 5.93
C ARG A 147 -28.81 23.13 6.13
#